data_AF-A0A246PI58-F1
#
_entry.id   AF-A0A246PI58-F1
#
_cell.length_a   1.000
_cell.length_b   1.000
_cell.length_c   1.000
_cell.angle_alpha   90.00
_cell.angle_beta   90.00
_cell.angle_gamma   90.00
#
_symmetry.space_group_name_H-M   'P 1'
#
loop_
_entity.id
_entity.type
_entity.pdbx_description
1 polymer ?
#
loop_
_entity_poly.entity_id
_entity_poly.type
_entity_poly.pdbx_seq_one_letter_code
_entity_poly.pdbx_strand_id
1 'polypeptide(L)'
;MSFLDQHPTYKSYNHEKFYVSLLPPSLHVNDLRSLVHRCLYNNSSHEELLYNAYYLQNTLAVELKMVSCEYKDYDFILEKITETLKRTCEKGLNFFMDGLEIMIELSKDINRVNKFLVEHKIGYKAIFVNDEIQWQLNYNMKIN
;
A
#
# COMPACT_ATOMS: atom_id res chain seq x y z
N MET A 1 -27.13 12.51 -21.59
CA MET A 1 -25.77 12.98 -21.25
C MET A 1 -25.49 12.47 -19.85
N SER A 2 -24.47 11.64 -19.68
CA SER A 2 -24.20 10.92 -18.44
C SER A 2 -23.33 11.75 -17.49
N PHE A 3 -23.31 11.39 -16.22
CA PHE A 3 -22.47 12.02 -15.18
C PHE A 3 -20.97 12.01 -15.55
N LEU A 4 -20.49 10.99 -16.27
CA LEU A 4 -19.11 10.90 -16.77
C LEU A 4 -18.82 11.90 -17.91
N ASP A 5 -19.84 12.27 -18.68
CA ASP A 5 -19.70 13.26 -19.75
C ASP A 5 -19.57 14.69 -19.18
N GLN A 6 -20.01 14.90 -17.93
CA GLN A 6 -19.97 16.19 -17.23
C GLN A 6 -18.76 16.35 -16.31
N HIS A 7 -18.14 15.24 -15.91
CA HIS A 7 -17.01 15.22 -14.98
C HIS A 7 -15.90 14.26 -15.46
N PRO A 8 -15.17 14.59 -16.54
CA PRO A 8 -14.17 13.70 -17.15
C PRO A 8 -12.97 13.38 -16.23
N THR A 9 -12.85 14.08 -15.10
CA THR A 9 -11.78 13.90 -14.10
C THR A 9 -12.25 13.19 -12.82
N TYR A 10 -13.52 12.77 -12.72
CA TYR A 10 -14.10 12.23 -11.49
C TYR A 10 -13.82 10.72 -11.32
N LYS A 11 -13.28 10.39 -10.14
CA LYS A 11 -12.80 9.07 -9.68
C LYS A 11 -13.90 8.01 -9.76
N SER A 12 -13.79 7.11 -10.72
CA SER A 12 -14.44 5.80 -10.62
C SER A 12 -13.41 4.76 -10.16
N TYR A 13 -13.42 4.42 -8.87
CA TYR A 13 -13.29 3.00 -8.50
C TYR A 13 -14.67 2.35 -8.68
N ASN A 14 -15.22 2.43 -9.91
CA ASN A 14 -16.42 1.66 -10.22
C ASN A 14 -15.96 0.24 -10.53
N HIS A 15 -16.45 -0.65 -9.69
CA HIS A 15 -16.36 -2.11 -9.70
C HIS A 15 -16.87 -2.76 -10.99
N GLU A 16 -16.34 -2.41 -12.17
CA GLU A 16 -16.72 -3.05 -13.43
C GLU A 16 -15.49 -3.33 -14.29
N LYS A 17 -15.05 -4.59 -14.24
CA LYS A 17 -14.19 -5.32 -15.21
C LYS A 17 -12.72 -5.61 -14.93
N PHE A 18 -12.17 -5.32 -13.75
CA PHE A 18 -10.91 -5.98 -13.35
C PHE A 18 -10.97 -6.49 -11.92
N TYR A 19 -11.76 -7.56 -11.78
CA TYR A 19 -11.59 -8.58 -10.74
C TYR A 19 -10.20 -9.20 -10.92
N VAL A 20 -9.15 -8.56 -10.40
CA VAL A 20 -8.02 -9.33 -9.88
C VAL A 20 -8.44 -9.67 -8.45
N SER A 21 -9.36 -10.64 -8.30
CA SER A 21 -9.90 -11.03 -6.98
C SER A 21 -8.83 -11.51 -6.02
N LEU A 22 -7.65 -11.83 -6.52
CA LEU A 22 -6.59 -12.45 -5.78
C LEU A 22 -5.31 -11.71 -6.10
N LEU A 23 -4.70 -11.13 -5.06
CA LEU A 23 -3.30 -10.79 -5.12
C LEU A 23 -2.51 -12.00 -5.59
N PRO A 24 -1.44 -11.78 -6.38
CA PRO A 24 -0.69 -12.89 -6.94
C PRO A 24 -0.21 -13.82 -5.81
N PRO A 25 -0.29 -15.16 -6.00
CA PRO A 25 0.19 -16.11 -5.00
C PRO A 25 1.66 -15.89 -4.61
N SER A 26 2.42 -15.23 -5.49
CA SER A 26 3.82 -14.85 -5.32
C SER A 26 4.05 -13.69 -4.34
N LEU A 27 3.00 -13.11 -3.73
CA LEU A 27 3.17 -12.06 -2.72
C LEU A 27 3.63 -12.68 -1.39
N HIS A 28 4.94 -12.84 -1.24
CA HIS A 28 5.53 -13.42 -0.04
C HIS A 28 5.65 -12.41 1.10
N VAL A 29 5.57 -12.91 2.34
CA VAL A 29 5.71 -12.10 3.55
C VAL A 29 7.07 -11.35 3.57
N ASN A 30 8.12 -11.96 3.01
CA ASN A 30 9.44 -11.35 2.92
C ASN A 30 9.48 -10.15 1.96
N ASP A 31 8.66 -10.16 0.90
CA ASP A 31 8.59 -9.04 -0.05
C ASP A 31 7.88 -7.86 0.61
N LEU A 32 6.80 -8.12 1.35
CA LEU A 32 6.10 -7.11 2.16
C LEU A 32 7.01 -6.54 3.25
N ARG A 33 7.72 -7.40 4.00
CA ARG A 33 8.69 -6.97 5.02
C ARG A 33 9.77 -6.09 4.40
N SER A 34 10.29 -6.50 3.24
CA SER A 34 11.30 -5.74 2.51
C SER A 34 10.77 -4.39 2.04
N LEU A 35 9.54 -4.32 1.52
CA LEU A 35 8.90 -3.08 1.12
C LEU A 35 8.77 -2.12 2.31
N VAL A 36 8.20 -2.59 3.42
CA VAL A 36 7.99 -1.78 4.64
C VAL A 36 9.31 -1.26 5.18
N HIS A 37 10.29 -2.14 5.37
CA HIS A 37 11.61 -1.77 5.87
C HIS A 37 12.23 -0.68 5.00
N ARG A 38 12.19 -0.88 3.68
CA ARG A 38 12.75 0.03 2.71
C ARG A 38 12.02 1.37 2.64
N CYS A 39 10.70 1.42 2.85
CA CYS A 39 9.94 2.67 2.92
C CYS A 39 10.27 3.46 4.19
N LEU A 40 10.49 2.78 5.31
CA LEU A 40 10.79 3.42 6.60
C LEU A 40 12.26 3.90 6.73
N TYR A 41 13.19 3.19 6.09
CA TYR A 41 14.63 3.47 6.16
C TYR A 41 15.09 4.66 5.31
N ASN A 42 14.19 5.42 4.67
CA ASN A 42 14.54 6.48 3.74
C ASN A 42 15.18 7.70 4.45
N ASN A 43 16.49 7.62 4.73
CA ASN A 43 17.32 8.61 5.43
C ASN A 43 16.95 8.89 6.90
N SER A 44 16.22 7.97 7.54
CA SER A 44 15.86 8.06 8.95
C SER A 44 17.02 7.64 9.86
N SER A 45 17.23 8.36 10.97
CA SER A 45 18.00 7.85 12.10
C SER A 45 17.33 6.62 12.73
N HIS A 46 18.04 5.88 13.58
CA HIS A 46 17.46 4.68 14.21
C HIS A 46 16.25 5.00 15.11
N GLU A 47 16.28 6.13 15.82
CA GLU A 47 15.16 6.57 16.66
C GLU A 47 13.95 6.99 15.82
N GLU A 48 14.16 7.74 14.74
CA GLU A 48 13.11 8.09 13.78
C GLU A 48 12.54 6.84 13.10
N LEU A 49 13.37 5.86 12.78
CA LEU A 49 12.94 4.61 12.18
C LEU A 49 11.96 3.86 13.09
N LEU A 50 12.27 3.76 14.39
CA LEU A 50 11.42 3.09 15.36
C LEU A 50 10.11 3.84 15.57
N TYR A 51 10.18 5.16 15.73
CA TYR A 51 9.00 6.01 15.85
C TYR A 51 8.10 5.91 14.61
N ASN A 52 8.67 6.01 13.41
CA ASN A 52 7.95 5.93 12.15
C ASN A 52 7.32 4.55 11.95
N ALA A 53 8.00 3.47 12.35
CA ALA A 53 7.43 2.12 12.32
C ALA A 53 6.22 2.02 13.26
N TYR A 54 6.36 2.51 14.50
CA TYR A 54 5.27 2.48 15.46
C TYR A 54 4.06 3.30 15.00
N TYR A 55 4.31 4.50 14.47
CA TYR A 55 3.28 5.36 13.93
C TYR A 55 2.58 4.67 12.74
N LEU A 56 3.33 4.10 11.79
CA LEU A 56 2.78 3.35 10.65
C LEU A 56 1.89 2.19 11.13
N GLN A 57 2.35 1.41 12.10
CA GLN A 57 1.59 0.28 12.62
C GLN A 57 0.26 0.75 13.23
N ASN A 58 0.27 1.82 14.01
CA ASN A 58 -0.93 2.38 14.61
C ASN A 58 -1.90 2.92 13.56
N THR A 59 -1.42 3.69 12.58
CA THR A 59 -2.26 4.22 11.50
C THR A 59 -2.91 3.09 10.71
N LEU A 60 -2.13 2.08 10.31
CA LEU A 60 -2.66 0.89 9.64
C LEU A 60 -3.70 0.17 10.51
N ALA A 61 -3.42 0.00 11.81
CA ALA A 61 -4.34 -0.66 12.71
C ALA A 61 -5.68 0.10 12.84
N VAL A 62 -5.64 1.43 12.97
CA VAL A 62 -6.84 2.26 13.07
C VAL A 62 -7.66 2.20 11.78
N GLU A 63 -7.06 2.50 10.63
CA GLU A 63 -7.76 2.56 9.34
C GLU A 63 -8.34 1.20 8.95
N LEU A 64 -7.62 0.12 9.23
CA LEU A 64 -8.03 -1.24 8.88
C LEU A 64 -8.86 -1.94 9.96
N LYS A 65 -9.22 -1.22 11.03
CA LYS A 65 -9.98 -1.71 12.20
C LYS A 65 -9.34 -2.96 12.83
N MET A 66 -8.04 -2.90 13.07
CA MET A 66 -7.21 -3.94 13.68
C MET A 66 -6.61 -3.43 15.00
N VAL A 67 -5.98 -4.33 15.75
CA VAL A 67 -5.39 -4.00 17.05
C VAL A 67 -3.99 -3.42 16.85
N SER A 68 -3.74 -2.26 17.45
CA SER A 68 -2.41 -1.66 17.56
C SER A 68 -1.44 -2.54 18.35
N CYS A 69 -0.17 -2.49 18.01
CA CYS A 69 0.86 -3.21 18.74
C CYS A 69 1.38 -2.36 19.91
N GLU A 70 2.03 -3.03 20.85
CA GLU A 70 2.82 -2.36 21.89
C GLU A 70 4.07 -1.73 21.27
N TYR A 71 4.54 -0.63 21.87
CA TYR A 71 5.83 -0.03 21.52
C TYR A 71 6.96 -0.96 22.00
N LYS A 72 7.68 -1.59 21.07
CA LYS A 72 8.80 -2.52 21.32
C LYS A 72 9.95 -2.21 20.38
N ASP A 73 10.89 -3.14 20.21
CA ASP A 73 11.95 -3.02 19.23
C ASP A 73 11.43 -2.98 17.79
N TYR A 74 12.29 -2.49 16.91
CA TYR A 74 11.95 -2.27 15.50
C TYR A 74 11.55 -3.54 14.77
N ASP A 75 12.22 -4.67 15.04
CA ASP A 75 11.97 -5.92 14.34
C ASP A 75 10.59 -6.49 14.68
N PHE A 76 10.17 -6.39 15.94
CA PHE A 76 8.82 -6.72 16.38
C PHE A 76 7.76 -5.85 15.68
N ILE A 77 7.96 -4.53 15.64
CA ILE A 77 6.98 -3.63 15.01
C ILE A 77 6.92 -3.87 13.49
N LEU A 78 8.07 -4.09 12.85
CA LEU A 78 8.15 -4.43 11.43
C LEU A 78 7.41 -5.73 11.12
N GLU A 79 7.53 -6.74 11.97
CA GLU A 79 6.75 -7.98 11.86
C GLU A 79 5.24 -7.70 11.97
N LYS A 80 4.81 -6.89 12.94
CA LYS A 80 3.39 -6.53 13.11
C LYS A 80 2.82 -5.75 11.92
N ILE A 81 3.56 -4.81 11.34
CA ILE A 81 3.14 -4.12 10.10
C ILE A 81 2.99 -5.13 8.96
N THR A 82 3.97 -6.02 8.81
CA THR A 82 3.97 -7.03 7.74
C THR A 82 2.78 -7.99 7.87
N GLU A 83 2.48 -8.46 9.09
CA GLU A 83 1.29 -9.27 9.38
C GLU A 83 -0.01 -8.52 9.06
N THR A 84 -0.12 -7.25 9.43
CA THR A 84 -1.28 -6.41 9.13
C THR A 84 -1.52 -6.31 7.62
N LEU A 85 -0.48 -6.01 6.84
CA LEU A 85 -0.57 -5.97 5.38
C LEU A 85 -0.85 -7.35 4.78
N LYS A 86 -0.32 -8.42 5.34
CA LYS A 86 -0.65 -9.78 4.87
C LYS A 86 -2.13 -10.11 5.08
N ARG A 87 -2.70 -9.73 6.22
CA ARG A 87 -4.14 -9.91 6.51
C ARG A 87 -5.02 -9.06 5.60
N THR A 88 -4.57 -7.88 5.17
CA THR A 88 -5.32 -7.07 4.20
C THR A 88 -5.34 -7.75 2.83
N CYS A 89 -4.25 -8.43 2.46
CA CYS A 89 -4.21 -9.25 1.25
C CYS A 89 -5.28 -10.35 1.24
N GLU A 90 -5.51 -10.98 2.40
CA GLU A 90 -6.51 -12.04 2.58
C GLU A 90 -7.95 -11.49 2.56
N LYS A 91 -8.16 -10.24 3.00
CA LYS A 91 -9.46 -9.58 2.98
C LYS A 91 -9.87 -9.08 1.60
N GLY A 92 -8.90 -8.74 0.75
CA GLY A 92 -9.14 -8.32 -0.62
C GLY A 92 -8.18 -7.24 -1.10
N LEU A 93 -8.10 -7.07 -2.42
CA LEU A 93 -7.20 -6.12 -3.06
C LEU A 93 -7.42 -4.68 -2.57
N ASN A 94 -8.67 -4.25 -2.38
CA ASN A 94 -8.99 -2.91 -1.87
C ASN A 94 -8.30 -2.61 -0.53
N PHE A 95 -8.44 -3.51 0.45
CA PHE A 95 -7.81 -3.34 1.77
C PHE A 95 -6.27 -3.33 1.68
N PHE A 96 -5.71 -4.06 0.72
CA PHE A 96 -4.27 -4.05 0.48
C PHE A 96 -3.83 -2.70 -0.12
N MET A 97 -4.56 -2.17 -1.09
CA MET A 97 -4.28 -0.86 -1.69
C MET A 97 -4.43 0.27 -0.67
N ASP A 98 -5.44 0.22 0.21
CA ASP A 98 -5.60 1.18 1.33
C ASP A 98 -4.38 1.16 2.26
N GLY A 99 -3.87 -0.04 2.57
CA GLY A 99 -2.65 -0.20 3.36
C GLY A 99 -1.40 0.37 2.68
N LEU A 100 -1.28 0.21 1.36
CA LEU A 100 -0.20 0.80 0.59
C LEU A 100 -0.31 2.32 0.50
N GLU A 101 -1.53 2.87 0.44
CA GLU A 101 -1.78 4.31 0.43
C GLU A 101 -1.22 4.96 1.70
N ILE A 102 -1.56 4.42 2.87
CA ILE A 102 -1.04 4.86 4.17
C ILE A 102 0.49 4.81 4.21
N MET A 103 1.09 3.75 3.64
CA MET A 103 2.55 3.64 3.54
C MET A 103 3.16 4.74 2.68
N ILE A 104 2.54 5.07 1.54
CA ILE A 104 3.01 6.15 0.65
C ILE A 104 2.87 7.49 1.36
N GLU A 105 1.76 7.75 2.04
CA GLU A 105 1.54 9.00 2.77
C GLU A 105 2.59 9.25 3.84
N LEU A 106 3.01 8.20 4.53
CA LEU A 106 4.01 8.29 5.60
C LEU A 106 5.44 8.37 5.06
N SER A 107 5.81 7.45 4.17
CA SER A 107 7.19 7.35 3.66
C SER A 107 7.51 8.38 2.58
N LYS A 108 6.47 8.95 1.96
CA LYS A 108 6.54 9.78 0.75
C LYS A 108 7.26 9.09 -0.43
N ASP A 109 7.42 7.76 -0.38
CA ASP A 109 8.15 6.98 -1.41
C ASP A 109 7.19 6.22 -2.35
N ILE A 110 6.46 6.99 -3.14
CA ILE A 110 5.52 6.47 -4.14
C ILE A 110 6.21 5.59 -5.20
N ASN A 111 7.45 5.93 -5.56
CA ASN A 111 8.22 5.21 -6.58
C ASN A 111 8.54 3.79 -6.13
N ARG A 112 8.86 3.61 -4.85
CA ARG A 112 9.14 2.29 -4.28
C ARG A 112 7.90 1.40 -4.26
N VAL A 113 6.75 1.94 -3.87
CA VAL A 113 5.49 1.20 -3.91
C VAL A 113 5.11 0.85 -5.35
N ASN A 114 5.23 1.78 -6.29
CA ASN A 114 4.98 1.49 -7.71
C ASN A 114 5.90 0.41 -8.28
N LYS A 115 7.19 0.44 -7.91
CA LYS A 115 8.15 -0.60 -8.33
C LYS A 115 7.72 -1.97 -7.79
N PHE A 116 7.34 -2.05 -6.52
CA PHE A 116 6.83 -3.26 -5.91
C PHE A 116 5.58 -3.80 -6.63
N LEU A 117 4.62 -2.93 -6.96
CA LEU A 117 3.42 -3.32 -7.71
C LEU A 117 3.77 -3.90 -9.09
N VAL A 118 4.73 -3.30 -9.81
CA VAL A 118 5.22 -3.81 -11.10
C VAL A 118 5.89 -5.18 -10.95
N GLU A 119 6.80 -5.33 -9.97
CA GLU A 119 7.52 -6.59 -9.72
C GLU A 119 6.56 -7.75 -9.43
N HIS A 120 5.47 -7.46 -8.72
CA HIS A 120 4.45 -8.44 -8.35
C HIS A 120 3.29 -8.50 -9.36
N LYS A 121 3.42 -7.88 -10.54
CA LYS A 121 2.37 -7.89 -11.59
C LYS A 121 1.00 -7.40 -11.10
N ILE A 122 0.96 -6.46 -10.16
CA ILE A 122 -0.27 -5.84 -9.65
C ILE A 122 -0.59 -4.65 -10.56
N GLY A 123 -1.63 -4.77 -11.40
CA GLY A 123 -1.97 -3.88 -12.51
C GLY A 123 -2.35 -2.43 -12.20
N TYR A 124 -1.89 -1.87 -11.08
CA TYR A 124 -2.14 -0.50 -10.65
C TYR A 124 -0.82 0.26 -10.42
N LYS A 125 -0.89 1.58 -10.47
CA LYS A 125 0.16 2.49 -10.02
C LYS A 125 -0.46 3.64 -9.23
N ALA A 126 0.19 4.07 -8.16
CA ALA A 126 -0.11 5.30 -7.46
C ALA A 126 0.48 6.50 -8.20
N ILE A 127 -0.25 7.60 -8.24
CA ILE A 127 0.25 8.92 -8.65
C ILE A 127 -0.20 9.98 -7.64
N PHE A 128 0.56 11.06 -7.51
CA PHE A 128 0.11 12.24 -6.76
C PHE A 128 -0.66 13.20 -7.67
N VAL A 129 -1.86 13.58 -7.26
CA VAL A 129 -2.69 14.58 -7.92
C VAL A 129 -3.27 15.50 -6.84
N ASN A 130 -2.89 16.77 -6.84
CA ASN A 130 -3.34 17.76 -5.85
C ASN A 130 -3.13 17.29 -4.40
N ASP A 131 -1.93 16.82 -4.08
CA ASP A 131 -1.54 16.29 -2.76
C ASP A 131 -2.30 15.02 -2.30
N GLU A 132 -3.17 14.46 -3.15
CA GLU A 132 -3.83 13.18 -2.91
C GLU A 132 -3.19 12.06 -3.72
N ILE A 133 -3.23 10.84 -3.16
CA ILE A 133 -2.87 9.64 -3.90
C ILE A 133 -4.06 9.23 -4.78
N GLN A 134 -3.78 8.95 -6.05
CA GLN A 134 -4.74 8.36 -6.98
C GLN A 134 -4.17 7.09 -7.59
N TRP A 135 -5.00 6.05 -7.64
CA TRP A 135 -4.65 4.80 -8.27
C TRP A 135 -5.08 4.79 -9.74
N GLN A 136 -4.15 4.47 -10.62
CA GLN A 136 -4.40 4.32 -12.06
C GLN A 136 -4.10 2.90 -12.51
N LEU A 137 -4.94 2.37 -13.39
CA LEU A 137 -4.64 1.13 -14.10
C LEU A 137 -3.34 1.29 -14.89
N ASN A 138 -2.44 0.32 -14.74
CA ASN A 138 -1.17 0.28 -15.46
C ASN A 138 -1.27 -0.65 -16.67
N TYR A 139 -1.78 -0.12 -17.78
CA TYR A 139 -1.94 -0.85 -19.05
C TYR A 139 -0.61 -1.30 -19.69
N ASN A 140 0.52 -0.79 -19.22
CA ASN A 140 1.85 -1.13 -19.74
C ASN A 140 2.44 -2.40 -19.09
N MET A 141 1.74 -3.03 -18.14
CA MET A 141 2.12 -4.35 -17.65
C MET A 141 1.83 -5.40 -18.73
N LYS A 142 2.81 -5.66 -19.61
CA LYS A 142 2.79 -6.85 -20.45
C LYS A 142 2.88 -8.06 -19.54
N ILE A 143 1.76 -8.78 -19.40
CA ILE A 143 1.73 -10.10 -18.78
C ILE A 143 2.44 -11.03 -19.77
N ASN A 144 3.76 -11.19 -19.61
CA ASN A 144 4.49 -12.32 -20.16
C ASN A 144 4.17 -13.57 -19.36
#